data_AF-A0A1B8AIZ3-F1
#
_entry.id   AF-A0A1B8AIZ3-F1
#
_cell.length_a   1.000
_cell.length_b   1.000
_cell.length_c   1.000
_cell.angle_alpha   90.00
_cell.angle_beta   90.00
_cell.angle_gamma   90.00
#
_symmetry.space_group_name_H-M   'P 1'
#
loop_
_entity.id
_entity.type
_entity.pdbx_description
1 polymer ?
#
loop_
_entity_poly.entity_id
_entity_poly.type
_entity_poly.pdbx_seq_one_letter_code
_entity_poly.pdbx_strand_id
1 'polypeptide(L)'
;MGPSWLVHLSLLGLSLVSPAVSKDECQPSTWKLSSALRVGDINCRMSQVAGPKADVNTCATMARKWDITIDKFYDLNPRLNGDCKNILPNIRYCVDGFPEPLRAYNGRCGPNHNNATCVGTDNQCCNKNTWVCGDTEDDCTLNCYEGLCY
;
A
#
# COMPACT_ATOMS: atom_id res chain seq x y z
N MET A 1 -60.10 -1.01 -23.42
CA MET A 1 -59.45 -0.36 -24.57
C MET A 1 -58.71 0.86 -24.02
N GLY A 2 -57.38 0.92 -24.17
CA GLY A 2 -56.52 2.03 -23.72
C GLY A 2 -56.65 3.30 -24.59
N PRO A 3 -55.70 4.28 -24.56
CA PRO A 3 -54.27 4.18 -24.19
C PRO A 3 -53.91 5.11 -22.99
N SER A 4 -52.99 4.76 -22.08
CA SER A 4 -51.52 4.59 -22.24
C SER A 4 -50.82 5.85 -22.75
N TRP A 5 -50.54 6.80 -21.85
CA TRP A 5 -49.51 7.81 -22.07
C TRP A 5 -48.29 7.44 -21.23
N LEU A 6 -47.32 6.88 -21.93
CA LEU A 6 -45.96 6.61 -21.46
C LEU A 6 -45.29 7.95 -21.16
N VAL A 7 -44.91 8.16 -19.90
CA VAL A 7 -43.89 9.14 -19.54
C VAL A 7 -42.60 8.64 -20.15
N HIS A 8 -42.17 9.24 -21.25
CA HIS A 8 -40.83 9.06 -21.80
C HIS A 8 -39.83 9.56 -20.75
N LEU A 9 -39.30 8.66 -19.91
CA LEU A 9 -38.04 8.91 -19.22
C LEU A 9 -36.97 9.02 -20.30
N SER A 10 -36.59 10.25 -20.63
CA SER A 10 -35.39 10.53 -21.39
C SER A 10 -34.21 9.96 -20.58
N LEU A 11 -33.61 8.88 -21.09
CA LEU A 11 -32.32 8.37 -20.67
C LEU A 11 -31.25 9.39 -21.09
N LEU A 12 -31.25 10.55 -20.42
CA LEU A 12 -30.09 11.43 -20.39
C LEU A 12 -28.95 10.60 -19.78
N GLY A 13 -27.94 10.37 -20.61
CA GLY A 13 -26.90 9.38 -20.41
C GLY A 13 -26.36 9.36 -18.98
N LEU A 14 -26.32 8.17 -18.40
CA LEU A 14 -25.31 7.88 -17.40
C LEU A 14 -23.95 8.01 -18.11
N SER A 15 -23.40 9.23 -18.10
CA SER A 15 -21.96 9.39 -18.24
C SER A 15 -21.34 8.48 -17.19
N LEU A 16 -20.64 7.45 -17.67
CA LEU A 16 -19.66 6.73 -16.88
C LEU A 16 -18.68 7.79 -16.38
N VAL A 17 -18.91 8.30 -15.17
CA VAL A 17 -17.91 9.11 -14.48
C VAL A 17 -16.80 8.12 -14.21
N SER A 18 -15.83 8.06 -15.13
CA SER A 18 -14.56 7.41 -14.84
C SER A 18 -14.10 8.05 -13.53
N PRO A 19 -13.78 7.27 -12.48
CA PRO A 19 -13.29 7.86 -11.26
C PRO A 19 -12.04 8.65 -11.66
N ALA A 20 -12.17 9.97 -11.67
CA ALA A 20 -11.06 10.84 -11.98
C ALA A 20 -10.05 10.55 -10.89
N VAL A 21 -8.94 9.94 -11.29
CA VAL A 21 -7.84 9.62 -10.39
C VAL A 21 -7.47 10.93 -9.73
N SER A 22 -7.67 11.03 -8.41
CA SER A 22 -7.41 12.28 -7.71
C SER A 22 -5.94 12.61 -7.90
N LYS A 23 -5.61 13.89 -8.09
CA LYS A 23 -4.20 14.32 -8.21
C LYS A 23 -3.38 13.94 -6.97
N ASP A 24 -4.06 13.73 -5.85
CA ASP A 24 -3.48 13.30 -4.58
C ASP A 24 -3.41 11.77 -4.44
N GLU A 25 -3.94 11.01 -5.40
CA GLU A 25 -4.03 9.56 -5.37
C GLU A 25 -2.68 8.91 -5.68
N CYS A 26 -1.82 8.83 -4.67
CA CYS A 26 -1.18 7.53 -4.46
C CYS A 26 -2.33 6.54 -4.20
N GLN A 27 -2.24 5.34 -4.76
CA GLN A 27 -2.99 4.14 -4.33
C GLN A 27 -3.39 4.20 -2.84
N PRO A 28 -4.63 3.81 -2.50
CA PRO A 28 -5.49 4.42 -1.49
C PRO A 28 -4.82 4.60 -0.12
N SER A 29 -4.09 5.70 0.07
CA SER A 29 -3.62 6.13 1.38
C SER A 29 -3.17 7.60 1.31
N THR A 30 -4.02 8.49 0.83
CA THR A 30 -3.88 9.90 1.20
C THR A 30 -4.11 9.98 2.71
N TRP A 31 -3.02 9.89 3.48
CA TRP A 31 -2.98 10.14 4.92
C TRP A 31 -4.13 9.54 5.73
N LYS A 32 -4.45 8.27 5.48
CA LYS A 32 -5.03 7.51 6.58
C LYS A 32 -4.00 7.53 7.69
N LEU A 33 -4.43 7.88 8.90
CA LEU A 33 -3.67 7.63 10.12
C LEU A 33 -3.16 6.18 10.01
N SER A 34 -1.90 5.92 10.36
CA SER A 34 -1.30 4.56 10.25
C SER A 34 -2.20 3.46 10.83
N SER A 35 -3.04 3.80 11.81
CA SER A 35 -4.07 2.95 12.42
C SER A 35 -5.23 2.52 11.51
N ALA A 36 -5.36 3.06 10.30
CA ALA A 36 -6.45 2.75 9.37
C ALA A 36 -5.98 2.03 8.09
N LEU A 37 -4.69 1.68 8.01
CA LEU A 37 -4.16 0.76 7.00
C LEU A 37 -4.58 -0.68 7.35
N ARG A 38 -4.94 -1.45 6.33
CA ARG A 38 -5.17 -2.90 6.43
C ARG A 38 -3.94 -3.65 5.92
N VAL A 39 -3.87 -4.93 6.26
CA VAL A 39 -2.85 -5.84 5.72
C VAL A 39 -2.87 -5.80 4.20
N GLY A 40 -1.69 -5.60 3.61
CA GLY A 40 -1.49 -5.50 2.16
C GLY A 40 -1.71 -4.11 1.56
N ASP A 41 -2.29 -3.16 2.31
CA ASP A 41 -2.32 -1.75 1.86
C ASP A 41 -0.90 -1.21 1.75
N ILE A 42 -0.64 -0.28 0.84
CA ILE A 42 0.71 0.32 0.73
C ILE A 42 0.88 1.39 1.81
N ASN A 43 1.77 1.13 2.76
CA ASN A 43 2.26 2.13 3.70
C ASN A 43 3.31 3.01 2.99
N CYS A 44 2.83 4.03 2.29
CA CYS A 44 3.70 4.93 1.54
C CYS A 44 4.32 6.00 2.43
N ARG A 45 5.65 6.03 2.51
CA ARG A 45 6.43 6.98 3.32
C ARG A 45 6.92 8.17 2.52
N MET A 46 7.27 7.95 1.25
CA MET A 46 7.67 9.01 0.32
C MET A 46 7.02 8.79 -1.05
N SER A 47 6.63 9.89 -1.69
CA SER A 47 6.04 9.87 -3.03
C SER A 47 6.69 10.88 -3.97
N GLN A 48 6.64 10.59 -5.27
CA GLN A 48 6.99 11.52 -6.33
C GLN A 48 5.80 11.70 -7.28
N VAL A 49 5.54 12.96 -7.67
CA VAL A 49 4.57 13.27 -8.73
C VAL A 49 5.20 13.00 -10.11
N ALA A 50 4.49 12.27 -10.97
CA ALA A 50 4.88 12.08 -12.37
C ALA A 50 4.79 13.40 -13.14
N GLY A 51 5.76 13.63 -14.03
CA GLY A 51 5.75 14.81 -14.88
C GLY A 51 4.56 14.83 -15.85
N PRO A 52 4.36 15.95 -16.57
CA PRO A 52 3.24 16.11 -17.50
C PRO A 52 3.34 15.21 -18.74
N LYS A 53 4.51 14.63 -19.02
CA LYS A 53 4.78 13.73 -20.13
C LYS A 53 5.18 12.36 -19.61
N ALA A 54 4.30 11.72 -18.85
CA ALA A 54 4.51 10.37 -18.37
C ALA A 54 4.41 9.36 -19.51
N ASP A 55 5.36 8.43 -19.57
CA ASP A 55 5.50 7.39 -20.58
C ASP A 55 6.07 6.09 -19.96
N VAL A 56 6.24 5.06 -20.78
CA VAL A 56 6.76 3.74 -20.34
C VAL A 56 8.12 3.80 -19.63
N ASN A 57 8.93 4.84 -19.89
CA ASN A 57 10.25 5.02 -19.26
C ASN A 57 10.18 5.75 -17.91
N THR A 58 9.03 6.34 -17.60
CA THR A 58 8.85 7.17 -16.40
C THR A 58 9.01 6.35 -15.12
N CYS A 59 8.49 5.11 -15.06
CA CYS A 59 8.67 4.23 -13.90
C CYS A 59 10.16 3.92 -13.65
N ALA A 60 10.90 3.50 -14.67
CA ALA A 60 12.33 3.21 -14.57
C ALA A 60 13.16 4.46 -14.22
N THR A 61 12.72 5.64 -14.66
CA THR A 61 13.38 6.90 -14.30
C THR A 61 13.14 7.27 -12.84
N MET A 62 11.92 7.09 -12.33
CA MET A 62 11.62 7.30 -10.91
C MET A 62 12.34 6.29 -10.02
N ALA A 63 12.29 5.01 -10.36
CA ALA A 63 12.95 3.96 -9.61
C ALA A 63 14.45 4.24 -9.45
N ARG A 64 15.15 4.57 -10.56
CA ARG A 64 16.57 4.97 -10.52
C ARG A 64 16.83 6.23 -9.72
N LYS A 65 15.94 7.24 -9.82
CA LYS A 65 16.10 8.51 -9.08
C LYS A 65 16.05 8.32 -7.56
N TRP A 66 15.25 7.37 -7.09
CA TRP A 66 15.08 7.05 -5.67
C TRP A 66 15.88 5.82 -5.22
N ASP A 67 16.77 5.32 -6.09
CA ASP A 67 17.63 4.17 -5.81
C ASP A 67 16.87 2.91 -5.34
N ILE A 68 15.74 2.62 -6.00
CA ILE A 68 14.97 1.39 -5.80
C ILE A 68 14.91 0.57 -7.09
N THR A 69 14.74 -0.75 -6.95
CA THR A 69 14.51 -1.61 -8.11
C THR A 69 13.18 -1.28 -8.78
N ILE A 70 13.08 -1.57 -10.09
CA ILE A 70 11.82 -1.38 -10.82
C ILE A 70 10.71 -2.28 -10.26
N ASP A 71 11.05 -3.50 -9.82
CA ASP A 71 10.12 -4.42 -9.19
C ASP A 71 9.58 -3.86 -7.88
N LYS A 72 10.46 -3.29 -7.02
CA LYS A 72 10.02 -2.60 -5.80
C LYS A 72 9.11 -1.42 -6.11
N PHE A 73 9.39 -0.66 -7.17
CA PHE A 73 8.51 0.43 -7.60
C PHE A 73 7.13 -0.11 -8.01
N TYR A 74 7.04 -1.25 -8.68
CA TYR A 74 5.75 -1.88 -9.01
C TYR A 74 5.03 -2.42 -7.77
N ASP A 75 5.73 -3.05 -6.83
CA ASP A 75 5.16 -3.51 -5.57
C ASP A 75 4.54 -2.36 -4.76
N LEU A 76 5.19 -1.19 -4.77
CA LEU A 76 4.70 0.02 -4.11
C LEU A 76 3.56 0.71 -4.87
N ASN A 77 3.29 0.34 -6.13
CA ASN A 77 2.30 0.98 -6.99
C ASN A 77 1.46 -0.06 -7.74
N PRO A 78 0.65 -0.88 -7.05
CA PRO A 78 0.00 -2.06 -7.65
C PRO A 78 -0.91 -1.78 -8.86
N ARG A 79 -1.44 -0.56 -9.01
CA ARG A 79 -2.21 -0.08 -10.17
C ARG A 79 -1.45 -0.15 -11.50
N LEU A 80 -0.13 -0.17 -11.44
CA LEU A 80 0.73 -0.38 -12.59
C LEU A 80 0.68 -1.85 -13.07
N ASN A 81 0.16 -2.78 -12.26
CA ASN A 81 0.02 -4.20 -12.61
C ASN A 81 1.31 -4.84 -13.12
N GLY A 82 2.46 -4.46 -12.53
CA GLY A 82 3.77 -4.99 -12.90
C GLY A 82 4.34 -4.45 -14.22
N ASP A 83 3.71 -3.47 -14.86
CA ASP A 83 4.26 -2.79 -16.02
C ASP A 83 4.02 -1.27 -16.00
N CYS A 84 4.71 -0.51 -16.85
CA CYS A 84 4.58 0.95 -16.87
C CYS A 84 3.56 1.46 -17.92
N LYS A 85 2.67 0.61 -18.44
CA LYS A 85 1.78 1.03 -19.56
C LYS A 85 0.64 1.93 -19.11
N ASN A 86 0.21 1.79 -17.86
CA ASN A 86 -0.92 2.55 -17.29
C ASN A 86 -0.46 3.73 -16.42
N ILE A 87 0.78 4.20 -16.60
CA ILE A 87 1.27 5.37 -15.87
C ILE A 87 0.50 6.62 -16.29
N LEU A 88 0.16 7.46 -15.32
CA LEU A 88 -0.59 8.69 -15.53
C LEU A 88 0.28 9.90 -15.20
N PRO A 89 0.21 10.97 -16.00
CA PRO A 89 0.92 12.21 -15.71
C PRO A 89 0.30 12.94 -14.52
N ASN A 90 1.11 13.73 -13.82
CA ASN A 90 0.69 14.64 -12.74
C ASN A 90 -0.04 13.97 -11.56
N ILE A 91 0.20 12.69 -11.31
CA ILE A 91 -0.26 11.99 -10.09
C ILE A 91 0.93 11.45 -9.29
N ARG A 92 0.70 11.11 -8.02
CA ARG A 92 1.73 10.61 -7.11
C ARG A 92 1.96 9.11 -7.29
N TYR A 93 3.23 8.71 -7.23
CA TYR A 93 3.68 7.34 -7.15
C TYR A 93 4.54 7.17 -5.91
N CYS A 94 4.37 6.06 -5.21
CA CYS A 94 5.13 5.74 -4.02
C CYS A 94 6.55 5.31 -4.40
N VAL A 95 7.55 5.86 -3.72
CA VAL A 95 8.98 5.64 -3.98
C VAL A 95 9.74 5.19 -2.74
N ASP A 96 9.12 5.26 -1.57
CA ASP A 96 9.57 4.62 -0.34
C ASP A 96 8.35 4.17 0.47
N GLY A 97 8.42 2.96 1.02
CA GLY A 97 7.33 2.33 1.72
C GLY A 97 7.38 0.81 1.68
N PHE A 98 6.28 0.19 2.09
CA PHE A 98 6.12 -1.26 2.13
C PHE A 98 4.63 -1.64 2.14
N PRO A 99 4.27 -2.83 1.63
CA PRO A 99 2.97 -3.41 1.91
C PRO A 99 2.82 -3.62 3.43
N GLU A 100 1.74 -3.09 4.01
CA GLU A 100 1.47 -3.13 5.43
C GLU A 100 1.37 -4.60 5.88
N PRO A 101 2.22 -5.06 6.81
CA PRO A 101 2.19 -6.43 7.29
C PRO A 101 1.00 -6.63 8.24
N LEU A 102 0.72 -7.90 8.54
CA LEU A 102 -0.11 -8.22 9.69
C LEU A 102 0.64 -7.83 10.97
N ARG A 103 0.12 -6.88 11.74
CA ARG A 103 0.71 -6.45 13.02
C ARG A 103 0.20 -7.33 14.17
N ALA A 104 1.10 -7.70 15.07
CA ALA A 104 0.82 -8.50 16.25
C ALA A 104 0.22 -7.67 17.40
N TYR A 105 -0.90 -6.97 17.18
CA TYR A 105 -1.53 -6.14 18.23
C TYR A 105 -2.02 -6.93 19.45
N ASN A 106 -2.19 -8.25 19.31
CA ASN A 106 -2.50 -9.16 20.42
C ASN A 106 -1.23 -9.73 21.11
N GLY A 107 -0.06 -9.23 20.74
CA GLY A 107 1.25 -9.66 21.26
C GLY A 107 1.74 -11.01 20.73
N ARG A 108 1.10 -11.62 19.72
CA ARG A 108 1.47 -12.94 19.18
C ARG A 108 2.03 -12.83 17.77
N CYS A 109 3.22 -13.37 17.54
CA CYS A 109 4.00 -13.10 16.34
C CYS A 109 4.60 -14.34 15.66
N GLY A 110 5.15 -14.16 14.46
CA GLY A 110 5.88 -15.21 13.73
C GLY A 110 5.00 -16.27 13.05
N PRO A 111 5.59 -17.38 12.58
CA PRO A 111 4.96 -18.35 11.69
C PRO A 111 3.71 -19.02 12.25
N ASN A 112 3.64 -19.18 13.58
CA ASN A 112 2.49 -19.78 14.25
C ASN A 112 1.28 -18.82 14.35
N HIS A 113 1.48 -17.55 13.97
CA HIS A 113 0.50 -16.48 14.10
C HIS A 113 0.34 -15.72 12.78
N ASN A 114 0.23 -16.47 11.67
CA ASN A 114 0.07 -15.94 10.30
C ASN A 114 1.19 -14.97 9.88
N ASN A 115 2.41 -15.19 10.38
CA ASN A 115 3.55 -14.28 10.19
C ASN A 115 3.26 -12.85 10.65
N ALA A 116 2.48 -12.69 11.72
CA ALA A 116 2.25 -11.38 12.32
C ALA A 116 3.56 -10.83 12.90
N THR A 117 3.86 -9.56 12.64
CA THR A 117 5.08 -8.89 13.09
C THR A 117 4.84 -7.98 14.28
N CYS A 118 5.82 -7.93 15.19
CA CYS A 118 5.83 -7.03 16.34
C CYS A 118 6.20 -5.60 15.96
N VAL A 119 6.85 -5.39 14.80
CA VAL A 119 7.33 -4.08 14.36
C VAL A 119 6.20 -3.05 14.37
N GLY A 120 6.42 -1.94 15.06
CA GLY A 120 5.48 -0.83 15.26
C GLY A 120 4.21 -1.17 16.01
N THR A 121 4.25 -2.19 16.88
CA THR A 121 3.30 -2.37 17.99
C THR A 121 3.89 -1.79 19.29
N ASP A 122 3.39 -2.18 20.47
CA ASP A 122 3.94 -1.74 21.75
C ASP A 122 5.30 -2.37 22.08
N ASN A 123 5.56 -3.59 21.57
CA ASN A 123 6.84 -4.29 21.69
C ASN A 123 7.36 -4.64 20.29
N GLN A 124 8.66 -4.57 20.05
CA GLN A 124 9.24 -4.57 18.70
C GLN A 124 9.89 -5.88 18.28
N CYS A 125 10.23 -6.76 19.22
CA CYS A 125 10.95 -8.01 18.93
C CYS A 125 10.00 -9.21 19.04
N CYS A 126 10.06 -10.11 18.07
CA CYS A 126 9.34 -11.37 18.13
C CYS A 126 10.26 -12.46 18.69
N ASN A 127 9.94 -12.98 19.88
CA ASN A 127 10.74 -14.05 20.48
C ASN A 127 10.46 -15.41 19.81
N LYS A 128 11.50 -16.07 19.30
CA LYS A 128 11.44 -17.33 18.55
C LYS A 128 11.05 -18.56 19.38
N ASN A 129 11.19 -18.48 20.70
CA ASN A 129 10.85 -19.57 21.62
C ASN A 129 9.40 -19.47 22.09
N THR A 130 8.93 -18.25 22.36
CA THR A 130 7.60 -18.01 22.94
C THR A 130 6.55 -17.58 21.91
N TRP A 131 6.97 -17.06 20.76
CA TRP A 131 6.12 -16.45 19.73
C TRP A 131 5.30 -15.26 20.25
N VAL A 132 5.86 -14.55 21.22
CA VAL A 132 5.28 -13.38 21.86
C VAL A 132 6.16 -12.16 21.59
N CYS A 133 5.52 -11.01 21.40
CA CYS A 133 6.21 -9.74 21.28
C CYS A 133 6.78 -9.30 22.63
N GLY A 134 8.04 -8.88 22.63
CA GLY A 134 8.73 -8.33 23.80
C GLY A 134 9.82 -7.35 23.38
N ASP A 135 10.38 -6.66 24.38
CA ASP A 135 11.48 -5.69 24.22
C ASP A 135 12.63 -5.97 25.20
N THR A 136 12.62 -7.13 25.86
CA THR A 136 13.73 -7.49 26.75
C THR A 136 14.98 -7.83 25.95
N GLU A 137 16.14 -7.78 26.59
CA GLU A 137 17.40 -8.20 25.97
C GLU A 137 17.31 -9.63 25.43
N ASP A 138 16.64 -10.54 26.14
CA ASP A 138 16.42 -11.91 25.67
C ASP A 138 15.58 -11.96 24.39
N ASP A 139 14.48 -11.19 24.35
CA ASP A 139 13.55 -11.14 23.20
C ASP A 139 14.22 -10.58 21.94
N CYS A 140 15.09 -9.58 22.09
CA CYS A 140 15.68 -8.83 20.98
C CYS A 140 17.07 -9.32 20.54
N THR A 141 17.75 -10.16 21.32
CA THR A 141 19.08 -10.68 20.98
C THR A 141 19.03 -12.15 20.56
N LEU A 142 19.47 -13.07 21.43
CA LEU A 142 19.62 -14.49 21.17
C LEU A 142 18.29 -15.13 20.73
N ASN A 143 17.16 -14.71 21.28
CA ASN A 143 15.86 -15.29 20.97
C ASN A 143 15.06 -14.48 19.96
N CYS A 144 15.63 -13.48 19.31
CA CYS A 144 14.90 -12.72 18.29
C CYS A 144 14.71 -13.53 17.00
N TYR A 145 13.46 -13.66 16.57
CA TYR A 145 13.08 -14.24 15.27
C TYR A 145 13.01 -13.17 14.19
N GLU A 146 12.30 -12.08 14.49
CA GLU A 146 12.14 -10.92 13.62
C GLU A 146 11.93 -9.65 14.46
N GLY A 147 11.87 -8.51 13.79
CA GLY A 147 11.60 -7.23 14.41
C GLY A 147 12.85 -6.39 14.57
N LEU A 148 12.97 -5.67 15.68
CA LEU A 148 14.15 -4.87 15.99
C LEU A 148 15.24 -5.70 16.70
N CYS A 149 15.65 -6.81 16.08
CA CYS A 149 16.72 -7.67 16.60
C CYS A 149 18.08 -6.94 16.58
N TYR A 150 18.93 -7.15 17.58
CA TYR A 150 20.27 -6.57 17.67
C TYR A 150 21.32 -7.49 18.33
#